data_AF-A0A397EDP8-F1
#
_entry.id   AF-A0A397EDP8-F1
#
_cell.length_a   1.000
_cell.length_b   1.000
_cell.length_c   1.000
_cell.angle_alpha   90.00
_cell.angle_beta   90.00
_cell.angle_gamma   90.00
#
_symmetry.space_group_name_H-M   'P 1'
#
loop_
_entity.id
_entity.type
_entity.pdbx_description
1 polymer ?
#
loop_
_entity_poly.entity_id
_entity_poly.type
_entity_poly.pdbx_seq_one_letter_code
_entity_poly.pdbx_strand_id
1 'polypeptide(L)'
;MEFHPKYIGATCIYVAGKVEEQYISVETLVKSYEGVESDVIAHEMIVLEGVRFQLIMYHPFRSLTGFIDDLRAHSKSTRHTDVPISTLQTLHATATAVINDLLLTDAPLLYPPAVVALAGSFLV
;
A
#
# COMPACT_ATOMS: atom_id res chain seq x y z
N MET A 1 20.84 -10.02 15.92
CA MET A 1 20.35 -9.86 14.54
C MET A 1 20.27 -11.25 13.93
N GLU A 2 19.18 -11.97 14.17
CA GLU A 2 19.04 -13.38 13.76
C GLU A 2 18.75 -13.56 12.26
N PHE A 3 18.17 -12.55 11.61
CA PHE A 3 17.77 -12.63 10.21
C PHE A 3 18.26 -11.41 9.44
N HIS A 4 18.76 -11.63 8.22
CA HIS A 4 19.24 -10.55 7.37
C HIS A 4 18.05 -9.89 6.62
N PRO A 5 17.89 -8.56 6.69
CA PRO A 5 16.69 -7.87 6.19
C PRO A 5 16.46 -8.03 4.69
N LYS A 6 17.52 -8.27 3.91
CA LYS A 6 17.45 -8.55 2.46
C LYS A 6 16.59 -9.79 2.15
N TYR A 7 16.71 -10.85 2.96
CA TYR A 7 15.93 -12.08 2.76
C TYR A 7 14.51 -11.89 3.29
N ILE A 8 14.35 -11.25 4.46
CA ILE A 8 13.02 -10.96 5.03
C ILE A 8 12.20 -10.08 4.07
N GLY A 9 12.78 -9.02 3.51
CA GLY A 9 12.08 -8.15 2.55
C GLY A 9 11.54 -8.91 1.35
N ALA A 10 12.35 -9.78 0.74
CA ALA A 10 11.91 -10.63 -0.37
C ALA A 10 10.79 -11.61 0.05
N THR A 11 10.88 -12.20 1.25
CA THR A 11 9.85 -13.10 1.78
C THR A 11 8.54 -12.38 2.07
N CYS A 12 8.58 -11.15 2.58
CA CYS A 12 7.39 -10.33 2.80
C CYS A 12 6.66 -10.02 1.49
N ILE A 13 7.39 -9.69 0.41
CA ILE A 13 6.80 -9.46 -0.91
C ILE A 13 6.17 -10.75 -1.46
N TYR A 14 6.84 -11.89 -1.28
CA TYR A 14 6.32 -13.19 -1.71
C TYR A 14 5.04 -13.58 -0.96
N VAL A 15 5.01 -13.43 0.36
CA VAL A 15 3.83 -13.68 1.20
C VAL A 15 2.71 -12.71 0.86
N ALA A 16 3.00 -11.41 0.68
CA ALA A 16 2.01 -10.42 0.28
C ALA A 16 1.37 -10.76 -1.08
N GLY A 17 2.15 -11.24 -2.05
CA GLY A 17 1.63 -11.73 -3.33
C GLY A 17 0.65 -12.89 -3.15
N LYS A 18 0.95 -13.86 -2.28
CA LYS A 18 0.01 -14.95 -1.96
C LYS A 18 -1.27 -14.47 -1.29
N VAL A 19 -1.16 -13.49 -0.39
CA VAL A 19 -2.30 -12.93 0.36
C VAL A 19 -3.25 -12.13 -0.54
N GLU A 20 -2.71 -11.32 -1.43
CA GLU A 20 -3.48 -10.48 -2.38
C GLU A 20 -3.86 -11.23 -3.67
N GLU A 21 -3.72 -12.56 -3.69
CA GLU A 21 -4.01 -13.43 -4.85
C GLU A 21 -3.25 -13.04 -6.13
N GLN A 22 -2.12 -12.35 -5.99
CA GLN A 22 -1.25 -11.95 -7.09
C GLN A 22 -0.09 -12.91 -7.23
N TYR A 23 -0.08 -13.68 -8.32
CA TYR A 23 1.01 -14.61 -8.58
C TYR A 23 2.31 -13.87 -8.90
N ILE A 24 3.30 -14.04 -8.03
CA ILE A 24 4.67 -13.56 -8.24
C ILE A 24 5.59 -14.77 -8.27
N SER A 25 6.32 -14.97 -9.38
CA SER A 25 7.30 -16.05 -9.48
C SER A 25 8.48 -15.80 -8.53
N VAL A 26 8.85 -16.83 -7.77
CA VAL A 26 9.99 -16.80 -6.84
C VAL A 26 11.29 -16.49 -7.59
N GLU A 27 11.46 -17.05 -8.78
CA GLU A 27 12.66 -16.83 -9.61
C GLU A 27 12.85 -15.34 -9.95
N THR A 28 11.75 -14.62 -10.21
CA THR A 28 11.80 -13.19 -10.54
C THR A 28 12.18 -12.38 -9.30
N LEU A 29 11.60 -12.69 -8.14
CA LEU A 29 11.93 -12.02 -6.88
C LEU A 29 13.38 -12.25 -6.47
N VAL A 30 13.86 -13.48 -6.62
CA VAL A 30 15.23 -13.85 -6.26
C VAL A 30 16.27 -13.24 -7.20
N LYS A 31 15.94 -13.10 -8.49
CA LYS A 31 16.76 -12.32 -9.44
C LYS A 31 16.85 -10.85 -9.05
N SER A 32 15.74 -10.23 -8.63
CA SER A 32 15.72 -8.82 -8.20
C SER A 32 16.51 -8.58 -6.90
N TYR A 33 16.57 -9.58 -6.03
CA TYR A 33 17.25 -9.48 -4.73
C TYR A 33 18.62 -10.16 -4.68
N GLU A 34 19.16 -10.75 -5.77
CA GLU A 34 20.42 -11.51 -5.74
C GLU A 34 20.48 -12.51 -4.55
N GLY A 35 19.34 -13.15 -4.25
CA GLY A 35 19.17 -14.05 -3.10
C GLY A 35 19.29 -15.52 -3.50
N VAL A 36 19.07 -16.42 -2.54
CA VAL A 36 18.88 -17.85 -2.81
C VAL A 36 17.40 -18.20 -2.58
N GLU A 37 16.79 -18.93 -3.51
CA GLU A 37 15.36 -19.33 -3.44
C GLU A 37 15.03 -20.15 -2.18
N SER A 38 15.96 -20.99 -1.73
CA SER A 38 15.81 -21.79 -0.51
C SER A 38 15.58 -20.94 0.73
N ASP A 39 16.22 -19.77 0.79
CA ASP A 39 16.14 -18.89 1.96
C ASP A 39 14.76 -18.22 2.01
N VAL A 40 14.19 -17.84 0.88
CA VAL A 40 12.85 -17.23 0.83
C VAL A 40 11.77 -18.19 1.32
N ILE A 41 11.87 -19.46 0.96
CA ILE A 41 10.90 -20.48 1.38
C ILE A 41 11.10 -20.82 2.87
N ALA A 42 12.33 -20.89 3.36
CA ALA A 42 12.62 -21.19 4.77
C ALA A 42 12.09 -20.11 5.74
N HIS A 43 12.15 -18.83 5.33
CA HIS A 43 11.70 -17.73 6.17
C HIS A 43 10.19 -17.45 6.07
N GLU A 44 9.46 -18.11 5.18
CA GLU A 44 8.01 -17.91 5.01
C GLU A 44 7.25 -18.12 6.33
N MET A 45 7.47 -19.25 7.00
CA MET A 45 6.80 -19.54 8.28
C MET A 45 7.21 -18.53 9.37
N ILE A 46 8.47 -18.10 9.39
CA ILE A 46 9.00 -17.16 10.37
C ILE A 46 8.31 -15.79 10.24
N VAL A 47 8.09 -15.33 9.00
CA VAL A 47 7.35 -14.08 8.75
C VAL A 47 5.90 -14.21 9.19
N LEU A 48 5.23 -15.33 8.88
CA LEU A 48 3.85 -15.58 9.30
C LEU A 48 3.68 -15.56 10.82
N GLU A 49 4.60 -16.20 11.55
CA GLU A 49 4.65 -16.16 13.01
C GLU A 49 4.94 -14.74 13.53
N GLY A 50 5.86 -14.01 12.89
CA GLY A 50 6.23 -12.64 13.23
C GLY A 50 5.06 -11.64 13.12
N VAL A 51 4.23 -11.77 12.08
CA VAL A 51 3.00 -10.96 11.92
C VAL A 51 1.80 -11.55 12.69
N ARG A 52 2.01 -12.59 13.50
CA ARG A 52 0.98 -13.26 14.30
C ARG A 52 -0.20 -13.73 13.45
N PHE A 53 0.07 -14.20 12.23
CA PHE A 53 -0.94 -14.61 11.25
C PHE A 53 -1.98 -13.52 10.90
N GLN A 54 -1.68 -12.25 11.16
CA GLN A 54 -2.48 -11.11 10.70
C GLN A 54 -2.05 -10.72 9.30
N LEU A 55 -2.70 -11.33 8.30
CA LEU A 55 -2.34 -11.16 6.89
C LEU A 55 -3.13 -10.04 6.19
N ILE A 56 -4.27 -9.65 6.76
CA ILE A 56 -5.14 -8.64 6.14
C ILE A 56 -4.61 -7.24 6.50
N MET A 57 -4.17 -6.50 5.48
CA MET A 57 -3.74 -5.11 5.59
C MET A 57 -4.68 -4.22 4.79
N TYR A 58 -5.18 -3.15 5.41
CA TYR A 58 -6.05 -2.19 4.73
C TYR A 58 -5.22 -1.03 4.17
N HIS A 59 -5.13 -0.92 2.86
CA HIS A 59 -4.38 0.15 2.19
C HIS A 59 -5.19 1.46 2.03
N PRO A 60 -4.54 2.63 2.15
CA PRO A 60 -5.20 3.94 2.08
C PRO A 60 -5.70 4.30 0.67
N PHE A 61 -5.20 3.65 -0.40
CA PHE A 61 -5.57 3.98 -1.78
C PHE A 61 -7.07 3.82 -2.07
N ARG A 62 -7.70 2.80 -1.49
CA ARG A 62 -9.15 2.60 -1.65
C ARG A 62 -9.95 3.73 -1.00
N SER A 63 -9.51 4.20 0.17
CA SER A 63 -10.13 5.34 0.84
C SER A 63 -9.92 6.64 0.06
N LEU A 64 -8.75 6.82 -0.56
CA LEU A 64 -8.47 7.98 -1.42
C LEU A 64 -9.48 8.08 -2.57
N THR A 65 -9.70 6.99 -3.32
CA THR A 65 -10.68 7.00 -4.42
C THR A 65 -12.08 7.36 -3.93
N GLY A 66 -12.50 6.79 -2.80
CA GLY A 66 -13.78 7.12 -2.17
C GLY A 66 -13.91 8.61 -1.81
N PHE A 67 -12.87 9.21 -1.24
CA PHE A 67 -12.89 10.64 -0.93
C PHE A 67 -12.98 11.53 -2.17
N ILE A 68 -12.33 11.16 -3.27
CA ILE A 68 -12.41 11.93 -4.52
C ILE A 68 -13.81 11.84 -5.14
N ASP A 69 -14.43 10.66 -5.09
CA ASP A 69 -15.80 10.47 -5.55
C ASP A 69 -16.81 11.24 -4.68
N ASP A 70 -16.61 11.25 -3.37
CA ASP A 70 -17.39 12.06 -2.43
C ASP A 70 -17.24 13.56 -2.70
N LEU A 71 -16.01 14.04 -2.95
CA LEU A 71 -15.75 15.44 -3.32
C LEU A 71 -16.47 15.82 -4.62
N ARG A 72 -16.46 14.92 -5.61
CA ARG A 72 -17.17 15.12 -6.88
C ARG A 72 -18.68 15.17 -6.67
N ALA A 73 -19.24 14.25 -5.88
CA ALA A 73 -20.66 14.21 -5.55
C ALA A 73 -21.10 15.45 -4.77
N HIS A 74 -20.29 15.88 -3.79
CA HIS A 74 -20.56 17.06 -2.98
C HIS A 74 -20.53 18.35 -3.81
N SER A 75 -19.58 18.51 -4.74
CA SER A 75 -19.56 19.67 -5.64
C SER A 75 -20.79 19.76 -6.53
N LYS A 76 -21.25 18.61 -7.06
CA LYS A 76 -22.47 18.53 -7.87
C LYS A 76 -23.71 18.93 -7.08
N SER A 77 -23.82 18.46 -5.84
CA SER A 77 -24.98 18.72 -4.99
C SER A 77 -25.03 20.15 -4.46
N THR A 78 -23.89 20.73 -4.07
CA THR A 78 -23.86 22.01 -3.34
C THR A 78 -23.67 23.20 -4.27
N ARG A 79 -22.84 23.08 -5.31
CA ARG A 79 -22.46 24.20 -6.18
C ARG A 79 -23.07 24.11 -7.58
N HIS A 80 -23.75 23.01 -7.93
CA HIS A 80 -24.23 22.70 -9.28
C HIS A 80 -23.15 22.85 -10.37
N THR A 81 -21.87 22.81 -9.98
CA THR A 81 -20.72 22.92 -10.88
C THR A 81 -20.01 21.59 -10.92
N ASP A 82 -19.88 21.05 -12.12
CA ASP A 82 -19.03 19.89 -12.37
C ASP A 82 -17.56 20.30 -12.27
N VAL A 83 -16.84 19.66 -11.35
CA VAL A 83 -15.38 19.79 -11.28
C VAL A 83 -14.79 19.12 -12.51
N PRO A 84 -13.89 19.78 -13.26
CA PRO A 84 -13.31 19.19 -14.46
C PRO A 84 -12.53 17.93 -14.09
N ILE A 85 -12.75 16.84 -14.84
CA ILE A 85 -12.11 15.52 -14.63
C ILE A 85 -10.58 15.66 -14.53
N SER A 86 -9.97 16.55 -15.31
CA SER A 86 -8.53 16.79 -15.30
C SER A 86 -8.01 17.18 -13.90
N THR A 87 -8.74 18.03 -13.18
CA THR A 87 -8.34 18.46 -11.84
C THR A 87 -8.46 17.35 -10.79
N LEU A 88 -9.46 16.47 -10.94
CA LEU A 88 -9.62 15.31 -10.06
C LEU A 88 -8.51 14.29 -10.31
N GLN A 89 -8.10 14.10 -11.57
CA GLN A 89 -6.98 13.23 -11.93
C GLN A 89 -5.65 13.76 -11.40
N THR A 90 -5.40 15.08 -11.50
CA THR A 90 -4.19 15.67 -10.92
C THR A 90 -4.17 15.53 -9.40
N LEU A 91 -5.31 15.77 -8.73
CA LEU A 91 -5.43 15.62 -7.28
C LEU A 91 -5.22 14.17 -6.84
N HIS A 92 -5.77 13.20 -7.58
CA HIS A 92 -5.54 11.78 -7.31
C HIS A 92 -4.05 11.43 -7.46
N ALA A 93 -3.40 11.89 -8.52
CA ALA A 93 -1.99 11.59 -8.78
C ALA A 93 -1.07 12.20 -7.72
N THR A 94 -1.28 13.45 -7.33
CA THR A 94 -0.50 14.13 -6.29
C THR A 94 -0.74 13.50 -4.92
N ALA A 95 -2.00 13.20 -4.56
CA ALA A 95 -2.33 12.56 -3.30
C ALA A 95 -1.74 11.14 -3.22
N THR A 96 -1.73 10.39 -4.33
CA THR A 96 -1.09 9.08 -4.39
C THR A 96 0.42 9.18 -4.13
N ALA A 97 1.10 10.20 -4.67
CA ALA A 97 2.52 10.41 -4.41
C ALA A 97 2.79 10.72 -2.93
N VAL A 98 2.01 11.62 -2.32
CA VAL A 98 2.14 11.94 -0.88
C VAL A 98 1.85 10.73 0.00
N ILE A 99 0.85 9.91 -0.35
CA ILE A 99 0.53 8.69 0.39
C ILE A 99 1.70 7.70 0.31
N ASN A 100 2.36 7.56 -0.83
CA ASN A 100 3.54 6.70 -0.93
C ASN A 100 4.67 7.14 0.01
N ASP A 101 4.88 8.46 0.15
CA ASP A 101 5.85 8.99 1.10
C ASP A 101 5.41 8.73 2.56
N LEU A 102 4.11 8.84 2.86
CA LEU A 102 3.56 8.52 4.18
C LEU A 102 3.70 7.03 4.53
N LEU A 103 3.60 6.13 3.56
CA LEU A 103 3.75 4.68 3.77
C LEU A 103 5.18 4.29 4.19
N LEU A 104 6.18 5.13 3.93
CA LEU A 104 7.57 4.93 4.40
C LEU A 104 7.77 5.31 5.87
N THR A 105 6.77 5.95 6.50
CA THR A 105 6.80 6.37 7.90
C THR A 105 5.98 5.42 8.78
N ASP A 106 5.97 5.66 10.10
CA ASP A 106 5.15 4.89 11.05
C ASP A 106 3.64 5.20 10.95
N ALA A 107 3.21 6.11 10.06
CA ALA A 107 1.81 6.50 9.91
C ALA A 107 0.83 5.33 9.71
N PRO A 108 1.12 4.29 8.89
CA PRO A 108 0.20 3.15 8.70
C PRO A 108 0.07 2.27 9.93
N LEU A 109 1.03 2.32 10.85
CA LEU A 109 1.00 1.56 12.12
C LEU A 109 0.25 2.32 13.22
N LEU A 110 0.21 3.65 13.14
CA LEU A 110 -0.38 4.52 14.15
C LEU A 110 -1.83 4.92 13.86
N TYR A 111 -2.19 5.07 12.58
CA TYR A 111 -3.48 5.64 12.19
C TYR A 111 -4.27 4.73 11.22
N PRO A 112 -5.61 4.78 11.27
CA PRO A 112 -6.45 4.07 10.30
C PRO A 112 -6.19 4.56 8.86
N PRO A 113 -6.36 3.69 7.84
CA PRO A 113 -6.08 4.02 6.45
C PRO A 113 -6.91 5.19 5.91
N ALA A 114 -8.14 5.38 6.42
CA ALA A 114 -8.97 6.52 6.06
C ALA A 114 -8.37 7.87 6.51
N VAL A 115 -7.73 7.90 7.68
CA VAL A 115 -7.07 9.10 8.21
C VAL A 115 -5.80 9.39 7.41
N VAL A 116 -5.03 8.37 7.07
CA VAL A 116 -3.82 8.50 6.23
C VAL A 116 -4.18 8.99 4.83
N ALA A 117 -5.25 8.47 4.24
CA ALA A 117 -5.73 8.90 2.93
C ALA A 117 -6.22 10.36 2.93
N LEU A 118 -6.90 10.78 4.00
CA LEU A 118 -7.33 12.17 4.17
C LEU A 118 -6.13 13.09 4.38
N ALA A 119 -5.16 12.69 5.21
CA ALA A 119 -3.93 13.47 5.41
C ALA A 119 -3.19 13.67 4.08
N GLY A 120 -3.08 12.60 3.26
CA GLY A 120 -2.46 12.67 1.94
C GLY A 120 -3.20 13.55 0.94
N SER A 121 -4.53 13.61 0.98
CA SER A 121 -5.32 14.46 0.09
C SER A 121 -5.35 15.94 0.51
N PHE A 122 -5.22 16.24 1.80
CA PHE A 122 -5.16 17.62 2.32
C PHE A 122 -3.78 18.26 2.25
N LEU A 123 -2.71 17.46 2.12
CA LEU A 123 -1.34 17.96 1.96
C LEU A 123 -1.03 18.44 0.53
N VAL A 124 -1.93 18.17 -0.41
CA VAL A 124 -1.90 18.60 -1.82
C VAL A 124 -2.55 19.96 -1.98
#